data_AF-A0A5J5CWH1-F1
#
_entry.id   AF-A0A5J5CWH1-F1
#
_cell.length_a   1.000
_cell.length_b   1.000
_cell.length_c   1.000
_cell.angle_alpha   90.00
_cell.angle_beta   90.00
_cell.angle_gamma   90.00
#
_symmetry.space_group_name_H-M   'P 1'
#
loop_
_entity.id
_entity.type
_entity.pdbx_description
1 polymer ?
#
loop_
_entity_poly.entity_id
_entity_poly.type
_entity_poly.pdbx_seq_one_letter_code
_entity_poly.pdbx_strand_id
1 'polypeptide(L)'
;MENDDKYLPELLAEKDSLDSSFTHAMKLLNAEIERIQKGETKKEADAYLDLFTTKNIKLKERVLIPVKQYPKFNFVGKILGPQGNTIKRLQEETGAKISVLGKGSMRDKSKEEGLRKGGEPKYAHLSMELHVFIEVFAPVPEAYLRMAHAMEEVKKFLFPNAMSKETSLVTSMV
;
A
#
# COMPACT_ATOMS: atom_id res chain seq x y z
N MET A 1 8.26 -3.48 28.77
CA MET A 1 7.16 -4.44 28.53
C MET A 1 6.36 -4.65 29.83
N GLU A 2 5.85 -3.59 30.46
CA GLU A 2 5.12 -3.72 31.75
C GLU A 2 3.78 -2.97 31.79
N ASN A 3 3.37 -2.27 30.72
CA ASN A 3 2.17 -1.44 30.75
C ASN A 3 0.92 -2.04 30.08
N ASP A 4 1.04 -3.13 29.33
CA ASP A 4 -0.13 -3.69 28.61
C ASP A 4 -1.09 -4.45 29.54
N ASP A 5 -0.58 -5.07 30.61
CA ASP A 5 -1.38 -5.87 31.55
C ASP A 5 -2.36 -5.04 32.39
N LYS A 6 -2.12 -3.73 32.51
CA LYS A 6 -3.00 -2.79 33.26
C LYS A 6 -3.86 -1.90 32.35
N TYR A 7 -3.46 -1.71 31.09
CA TYR A 7 -4.12 -0.77 30.18
C TYR A 7 -5.56 -1.19 29.82
N LEU A 8 -5.80 -2.49 29.56
CA LEU A 8 -7.14 -2.98 29.23
C LEU A 8 -8.12 -2.89 30.42
N PRO A 9 -7.74 -3.32 31.65
CA PRO A 9 -8.55 -3.07 32.85
C PRO A 9 -8.91 -1.60 33.08
N GLU A 10 -7.98 -0.67 32.84
CA GLU A 10 -8.21 0.77 32.99
C GLU A 10 -9.27 1.28 32.01
N LEU A 11 -9.19 0.88 30.73
CA LEU A 11 -10.19 1.25 29.72
C LEU A 11 -11.58 0.69 30.03
N LEU A 12 -11.67 -0.51 30.59
CA LEU A 12 -12.95 -1.09 31.00
C LEU A 12 -13.56 -0.33 32.18
N ALA A 13 -12.74 0.06 33.16
CA ALA A 13 -13.20 0.87 34.29
C ALA A 13 -13.64 2.28 33.87
N GLU A 14 -12.92 2.90 32.93
CA GLU A 14 -13.30 4.20 32.36
C GLU A 14 -14.62 4.08 31.59
N LYS A 15 -14.85 2.97 30.89
CA LYS A 15 -16.10 2.71 30.16
C LYS A 15 -17.31 2.67 31.09
N ASP A 16 -17.15 1.99 32.22
CA ASP A 16 -18.23 1.79 33.18
C ASP A 16 -18.53 3.05 34.01
N SER A 17 -17.54 3.96 34.14
CA SER A 17 -17.68 5.21 34.90
C SER A 17 -18.01 6.44 34.03
N LEU A 18 -17.79 6.36 32.72
CA LEU A 18 -18.06 7.47 31.79
C LEU A 18 -19.56 7.69 31.61
N ASP A 19 -20.00 8.95 31.78
CA ASP A 19 -21.39 9.32 31.52
C ASP A 19 -21.77 9.08 30.05
N SER A 20 -22.93 8.42 29.86
CA SER A 20 -23.60 8.16 28.59
C SER A 20 -23.80 9.40 27.70
N SER A 21 -23.78 10.61 28.26
CA SER A 21 -23.84 11.86 27.50
C SER A 21 -22.62 12.07 26.60
N PHE A 22 -21.45 11.51 26.94
CA PHE A 22 -20.22 11.60 26.14
C PHE A 22 -20.16 10.53 25.04
N THR A 23 -21.11 10.61 24.12
CA THR A 23 -21.29 9.62 23.04
C THR A 23 -20.04 9.40 22.18
N HIS A 24 -19.26 10.45 21.89
CA HIS A 24 -18.01 10.34 21.12
C HIS A 24 -16.88 9.70 21.92
N ALA A 25 -16.71 10.06 23.19
CA ALA A 25 -15.69 9.46 24.05
C ALA A 25 -15.99 7.98 24.29
N MET A 26 -17.24 7.63 24.57
CA MET A 26 -17.69 6.24 24.70
C MET A 26 -17.44 5.44 23.42
N LYS A 27 -17.65 6.04 22.23
CA LYS A 27 -17.33 5.39 20.95
C LYS A 27 -15.84 5.15 20.77
N LEU A 28 -14.99 6.12 21.09
CA LEU A 28 -13.53 5.99 20.99
C LEU A 28 -12.99 4.94 21.96
N LEU A 29 -13.51 4.93 23.18
CA LEU A 29 -13.12 3.98 24.23
C LEU A 29 -13.48 2.53 23.85
N ASN A 30 -14.69 2.30 23.35
CA ASN A 30 -15.10 1.00 22.84
C ASN A 30 -14.23 0.54 21.65
N ALA A 31 -13.89 1.46 20.74
CA ALA A 31 -13.01 1.15 19.62
C ALA A 31 -11.58 0.77 20.08
N GLU A 32 -11.05 1.43 21.11
CA GLU A 32 -9.74 1.12 21.68
C GLU A 32 -9.73 -0.22 22.42
N ILE A 33 -10.78 -0.54 23.18
CA ILE A 33 -10.96 -1.85 23.82
C ILE A 33 -10.97 -2.97 22.77
N GLU A 34 -11.76 -2.80 21.69
CA GLU A 34 -11.79 -3.76 20.59
C GLU A 34 -10.42 -3.91 19.90
N ARG A 35 -9.68 -2.81 19.73
CA ARG A 35 -8.34 -2.81 19.13
C ARG A 35 -7.37 -3.68 19.93
N ILE A 36 -7.35 -3.51 21.25
CA ILE A 36 -6.49 -4.29 22.16
C ILE A 36 -6.90 -5.75 22.21
N GLN A 37 -8.21 -6.04 22.29
CA GLN A 37 -8.72 -7.41 22.30
C GLN A 37 -8.44 -8.17 21.00
N LYS A 38 -8.34 -7.48 19.86
CA LYS A 38 -7.92 -8.04 18.56
C LYS A 38 -6.41 -8.27 18.46
N GLY A 39 -5.63 -7.91 19.49
CA GLY A 39 -4.17 -8.07 19.52
C GLY A 39 -3.42 -7.06 18.65
N GLU A 40 -4.07 -5.96 18.26
CA GLU A 40 -3.40 -4.87 17.54
C GLU A 40 -2.61 -4.03 18.54
N THR A 41 -1.30 -4.25 18.67
CA THR A 41 -0.43 -3.40 19.50
C THR A 41 -0.26 -2.02 18.86
N LYS A 42 -0.12 -0.97 19.69
CA LYS A 42 0.30 0.35 19.19
C LYS A 42 1.62 0.14 18.44
N LYS A 43 1.73 0.65 17.21
CA LYS A 43 3.04 0.80 16.56
C LYS A 43 3.84 1.76 17.44
N GLU A 44 4.65 1.21 18.34
CA GLU A 44 5.61 2.00 19.10
C GLU A 44 6.56 2.66 18.08
N ALA A 45 6.38 3.97 17.87
CA ALA A 45 7.21 4.74 16.95
C ALA A 45 8.68 4.82 17.42
N ASP A 46 8.95 4.44 18.67
CA ASP A 46 10.25 4.52 19.34
C ASP A 46 10.85 3.14 19.72
N ALA A 47 10.29 2.03 19.20
CA ALA A 47 10.89 0.72 19.43
C ALA A 47 12.22 0.59 18.66
N TYR A 48 13.32 0.31 19.37
CA TYR A 48 14.61 0.00 18.76
C TYR A 48 14.45 -1.13 17.73
N LEU A 49 15.08 -0.95 16.58
CA LEU A 49 15.09 -1.96 15.53
C LEU A 49 16.10 -3.05 15.92
N ASP A 50 15.58 -4.16 16.40
CA ASP A 50 16.38 -5.32 16.75
C ASP A 50 16.90 -6.00 15.46
N LEU A 51 18.19 -5.79 15.18
CA LEU A 51 18.90 -6.44 14.07
C LEU A 51 19.55 -7.78 14.48
N PHE A 52 19.52 -8.13 15.77
CA PHE A 52 20.03 -9.41 16.26
C PHE A 52 19.02 -10.53 16.03
N THR A 53 17.73 -10.22 16.13
CA THR A 53 16.68 -11.15 15.73
C THR A 53 16.40 -11.05 14.23
N THR A 54 16.49 -12.18 13.53
CA THR A 54 16.17 -12.31 12.10
C THR A 54 14.66 -12.29 11.83
N LYS A 55 13.92 -11.44 12.57
CA LYS A 55 12.49 -11.28 12.39
C LYS A 55 12.21 -10.59 11.06
N ASN A 56 11.31 -11.17 10.28
CA ASN A 56 10.84 -10.55 9.05
C ASN A 56 9.89 -9.40 9.38
N ILE A 57 10.09 -8.27 8.71
CA ILE A 57 9.17 -7.13 8.76
C ILE A 57 8.34 -7.07 7.48
N LYS A 58 7.19 -6.41 7.55
CA LYS A 58 6.33 -6.14 6.40
C LYS A 58 6.32 -4.65 6.07
N LEU A 59 6.99 -4.26 5.00
CA LEU A 59 6.96 -2.89 4.46
C LEU A 59 5.87 -2.77 3.40
N LYS A 60 5.21 -1.61 3.35
CA LYS A 60 4.08 -1.34 2.46
C LYS A 60 4.12 0.09 1.97
N GLU A 61 4.24 0.29 0.68
CA GLU A 61 4.34 1.62 0.09
C GLU A 61 3.37 1.81 -1.07
N ARG A 62 2.86 3.03 -1.21
CA ARG A 62 1.92 3.42 -2.27
C ARG A 62 2.57 4.47 -3.16
N VAL A 63 2.84 4.11 -4.41
CA VAL A 63 3.44 4.98 -5.41
C VAL A 63 2.35 5.50 -6.34
N LEU A 64 2.16 6.82 -6.37
CA LEU A 64 1.14 7.45 -7.21
C LEU A 64 1.45 7.29 -8.70
N ILE A 65 0.44 7.00 -9.52
CA ILE A 65 0.57 6.99 -10.98
C ILE A 65 0.20 8.38 -11.54
N PRO A 66 1.04 9.02 -12.38
CA PRO A 66 0.84 10.40 -12.85
C PRO A 66 -0.20 10.51 -13.98
N VAL A 67 -1.41 10.01 -13.75
CA VAL A 67 -2.53 10.05 -14.71
C VAL A 67 -3.05 11.47 -14.96
N LYS A 68 -2.83 12.39 -14.01
CA LYS A 68 -3.19 13.81 -14.17
C LYS A 68 -2.26 14.50 -15.19
N GLN A 69 -0.97 14.15 -15.17
CA GLN A 69 0.05 14.68 -16.07
C GLN A 69 0.00 14.02 -17.45
N TYR A 70 -0.29 12.71 -17.51
CA TYR A 70 -0.35 11.94 -18.75
C TYR A 70 -1.69 11.21 -18.91
N PRO A 71 -2.81 11.92 -19.10
CA PRO A 71 -4.16 11.35 -19.06
C PRO A 71 -4.47 10.38 -20.21
N LYS A 72 -3.73 10.48 -21.32
CA LYS A 72 -3.90 9.59 -22.50
C LYS A 72 -3.06 8.32 -22.41
N PHE A 73 -2.17 8.19 -21.42
CA PHE A 73 -1.23 7.09 -21.33
C PHE A 73 -1.78 5.94 -20.49
N ASN A 74 -1.72 4.71 -21.01
CA ASN A 74 -2.17 3.52 -20.30
C ASN A 74 -1.08 2.93 -19.39
N PHE A 75 -0.90 3.52 -18.22
CA PHE A 75 0.06 3.04 -17.22
C PHE A 75 -0.24 1.61 -16.75
N VAL A 76 -1.50 1.30 -16.47
CA VAL A 76 -1.93 -0.02 -15.98
C VAL A 76 -1.53 -1.11 -16.98
N GLY A 77 -1.83 -0.89 -18.27
CA GLY A 77 -1.44 -1.81 -19.34
C GLY A 77 0.07 -1.95 -19.49
N LYS A 78 0.83 -0.86 -19.37
CA LYS A 78 2.30 -0.88 -19.46
C LYS A 78 2.95 -1.64 -18.29
N ILE A 79 2.44 -1.48 -17.07
CA ILE A 79 2.97 -2.15 -15.87
C ILE A 79 2.61 -3.64 -15.89
N LEU A 80 1.36 -3.99 -16.20
CA LEU A 80 0.92 -5.39 -16.23
C LEU A 80 1.60 -6.14 -17.38
N GLY A 81 1.65 -5.53 -18.57
CA GLY A 81 2.11 -6.16 -19.79
C GLY A 81 1.19 -7.29 -20.27
N PRO A 82 1.57 -7.98 -21.37
CA PRO A 82 0.79 -9.08 -21.92
C PRO A 82 0.58 -10.19 -20.88
N GLN A 83 -0.68 -10.55 -20.62
CA GLN A 83 -1.07 -11.58 -19.64
C GLN A 83 -0.51 -11.38 -18.21
N GLY A 84 -0.06 -10.18 -17.86
CA GLY A 84 0.59 -9.92 -16.57
C GLY A 84 2.06 -10.35 -16.51
N ASN A 85 2.70 -10.72 -17.62
CA ASN A 85 4.07 -11.24 -17.59
C ASN A 85 5.09 -10.18 -17.15
N THR A 86 4.87 -8.91 -17.48
CA THR A 86 5.76 -7.82 -17.07
C THR A 86 5.71 -7.59 -15.57
N ILE A 87 4.51 -7.53 -14.96
CA ILE A 87 4.40 -7.38 -13.51
C ILE A 87 4.88 -8.62 -12.77
N LYS A 88 4.68 -9.83 -13.32
CA LYS A 88 5.22 -11.07 -12.72
C LYS A 88 6.75 -11.03 -12.67
N ARG A 89 7.40 -10.74 -13.79
CA ARG A 89 8.84 -10.59 -13.87
C ARG A 89 9.35 -9.50 -12.91
N LEU A 90 8.68 -8.36 -12.87
CA LEU A 90 9.02 -7.26 -11.96
C LEU A 90 8.96 -7.69 -10.48
N GLN A 91 7.96 -8.48 -10.09
CA GLN A 91 7.87 -9.04 -8.73
C GLN A 91 8.98 -10.06 -8.44
N GLU A 92 9.29 -10.93 -9.40
CA GLU A 92 10.35 -11.94 -9.28
C GLU A 92 11.74 -11.28 -9.13
N GLU A 93 12.05 -10.30 -9.97
CA GLU A 93 13.35 -9.61 -9.97
C GLU A 93 13.57 -8.76 -8.71
N THR A 94 12.50 -8.15 -8.18
CA THR A 94 12.58 -7.26 -7.01
C THR A 94 12.40 -7.99 -5.69
N GLY A 95 11.83 -9.21 -5.72
CA GLY A 95 11.43 -9.94 -4.52
C GLY A 95 10.32 -9.24 -3.72
N ALA A 96 9.56 -8.36 -4.38
CA ALA A 96 8.44 -7.61 -3.81
C ALA A 96 7.12 -8.05 -4.43
N LYS A 97 6.02 -7.94 -3.67
CA LYS A 97 4.67 -8.11 -4.19
C LYS A 97 4.17 -6.75 -4.68
N ILE A 98 3.77 -6.67 -5.94
CA ILE A 98 3.41 -5.42 -6.62
C ILE A 98 1.99 -5.56 -7.17
N SER A 99 1.14 -4.59 -6.88
CA SER A 99 -0.25 -4.57 -7.31
C SER A 99 -0.64 -3.19 -7.80
N VAL A 100 -1.46 -3.11 -8.85
CA VAL A 100 -2.01 -1.84 -9.33
C VAL A 100 -3.42 -1.69 -8.75
N LEU A 101 -3.61 -0.71 -7.87
CA LEU A 101 -4.82 -0.47 -7.09
C LEU A 101 -5.31 0.97 -7.30
N GLY A 102 -6.44 1.30 -6.68
CA GLY A 102 -7.07 2.62 -6.83
C GLY A 102 -8.13 2.69 -7.92
N LYS A 103 -8.73 3.86 -8.06
CA LYS A 103 -9.73 4.19 -9.07
C LYS A 103 -9.13 4.09 -10.48
N GLY A 104 -9.79 3.35 -11.37
CA GLY A 104 -9.35 3.10 -12.74
C GLY A 104 -8.35 1.94 -12.88
N SER A 105 -8.11 1.16 -11.82
CA SER A 105 -7.23 -0.02 -11.90
C SER A 105 -7.91 -1.22 -12.57
N MET A 106 -9.25 -1.24 -12.60
CA MET A 106 -10.00 -2.32 -13.23
C MET A 106 -10.23 -2.05 -14.73
N ARG A 107 -10.24 -3.12 -15.52
CA ARG A 107 -10.50 -3.03 -16.97
C ARG A 107 -11.90 -2.50 -17.27
N ASP A 108 -12.88 -2.91 -16.46
CA ASP A 108 -14.28 -2.53 -16.62
C ASP A 108 -14.66 -1.48 -15.56
N LYS A 109 -14.85 -0.24 -16.03
CA LYS A 109 -15.17 0.92 -15.18
C LYS A 109 -16.57 0.85 -14.58
N SER A 110 -17.53 0.24 -15.29
CA SER A 110 -18.90 0.09 -14.80
C SER A 110 -18.95 -0.90 -13.65
N LYS A 111 -18.23 -2.02 -13.80
CA LYS A 111 -18.06 -3.00 -12.72
C LYS A 111 -17.32 -2.41 -11.53
N GLU A 112 -16.25 -1.64 -11.78
CA GLU A 112 -15.47 -0.96 -10.73
C GLU A 112 -16.36 -0.07 -9.86
N GLU A 113 -17.19 0.78 -10.48
CA GLU A 113 -18.06 1.70 -9.74
C GLU A 113 -19.12 0.96 -8.92
N GLY A 114 -19.64 -0.17 -9.43
CA GLY A 114 -20.53 -1.05 -8.68
C GLY A 114 -19.87 -1.63 -7.43
N LEU A 115 -18.65 -2.16 -7.56
CA LEU A 115 -17.90 -2.75 -6.44
C LEU A 115 -17.48 -1.70 -5.41
N ARG A 116 -17.13 -0.49 -5.86
CA ARG A 116 -16.83 0.64 -4.99
C ARG A 116 -18.03 1.04 -4.13
N LYS A 117 -19.24 1.06 -4.70
CA LYS A 117 -20.48 1.36 -3.96
C LYS A 117 -20.94 0.22 -3.05
N GLY A 118 -20.58 -1.02 -3.38
CA GLY A 118 -20.91 -2.21 -2.59
C GLY A 118 -20.31 -2.22 -1.18
N GLY A 119 -19.29 -1.39 -0.91
CA GLY A 119 -18.75 -1.18 0.43
C GLY A 119 -17.95 -2.35 1.01
N GLU A 120 -17.66 -3.40 0.22
CA GLU A 120 -16.88 -4.54 0.70
C GLU A 120 -15.42 -4.12 1.01
N PRO A 121 -14.84 -4.52 2.16
CA PRO A 121 -13.49 -4.10 2.56
C PRO A 121 -12.39 -4.41 1.54
N LYS A 122 -12.51 -5.51 0.79
CA LYS A 122 -11.56 -5.86 -0.28
C LYS A 122 -11.50 -4.84 -1.42
N TYR A 123 -12.55 -4.04 -1.62
CA TYR A 123 -12.64 -3.01 -2.66
C TYR A 123 -12.48 -1.59 -2.12
N ALA A 124 -12.15 -1.42 -0.83
CA ALA A 124 -11.95 -0.10 -0.23
C ALA A 124 -10.88 0.73 -0.97
N HIS A 125 -9.90 0.08 -1.60
CA HIS A 125 -8.89 0.73 -2.40
C HIS A 125 -9.45 1.48 -3.62
N LEU A 126 -10.65 1.13 -4.14
CA LEU A 126 -11.25 1.78 -5.30
C LEU A 126 -11.65 3.24 -5.05
N SER A 127 -11.74 3.64 -3.78
CA SER A 127 -11.95 5.04 -3.38
C SER A 127 -10.66 5.87 -3.36
N MET A 128 -9.50 5.23 -3.53
CA MET A 128 -8.18 5.89 -3.56
C MET A 128 -7.78 6.29 -4.99
N GLU A 129 -6.83 7.20 -5.14
CA GLU A 129 -6.24 7.50 -6.46
C GLU A 129 -5.51 6.28 -7.04
N LEU A 130 -5.38 6.21 -8.37
CA LEU A 130 -4.64 5.13 -9.04
C LEU A 130 -3.18 5.10 -8.56
N HIS A 131 -2.75 3.96 -8.03
CA HIS A 131 -1.41 3.80 -7.47
C HIS A 131 -0.87 2.39 -7.68
N VAL A 132 0.45 2.27 -7.65
CA VAL A 132 1.15 0.99 -7.47
C VAL A 132 1.33 0.76 -5.97
N PHE A 133 0.93 -0.40 -5.50
CA PHE A 133 1.10 -0.84 -4.12
C PHE A 133 2.19 -1.90 -4.06
N ILE A 134 3.25 -1.61 -3.29
CA ILE A 134 4.43 -2.47 -3.15
C ILE A 134 4.45 -3.00 -1.72
N GLU A 135 4.51 -4.32 -1.56
CA GLU A 135 4.64 -4.99 -0.28
C GLU A 135 5.92 -5.84 -0.26
N VAL A 136 6.71 -5.73 0.80
CA VAL A 136 7.92 -6.54 1.00
C VAL A 136 7.84 -7.24 2.34
N PHE A 137 8.17 -8.52 2.37
CA PHE A 137 8.24 -9.32 3.59
C PHE A 137 9.58 -10.04 3.66
N ALA A 138 10.51 -9.52 4.47
CA ALA A 138 11.89 -9.98 4.56
C ALA A 138 12.53 -9.48 5.88
N PRO A 139 13.73 -9.97 6.26
CA PRO A 139 14.53 -9.38 7.33
C PRO A 139 14.76 -7.88 7.09
N VAL A 140 14.95 -7.12 8.17
CA VAL A 140 14.98 -5.66 8.13
C VAL A 140 15.87 -5.08 7.01
N PRO A 141 17.17 -5.39 6.90
CA PRO A 141 18.02 -4.75 5.91
C PRO A 141 17.60 -5.11 4.48
N GLU A 142 17.24 -6.37 4.27
CA GLU A 142 16.76 -6.86 2.98
C GLU A 142 15.41 -6.24 2.59
N ALA A 143 14.52 -6.01 3.56
CA ALA A 143 13.21 -5.44 3.30
C ALA A 143 13.34 -4.03 2.73
N TYR A 144 14.19 -3.20 3.33
CA TYR A 144 14.48 -1.85 2.83
C TYR A 144 15.19 -1.88 1.47
N LEU A 145 16.16 -2.79 1.28
CA LEU A 145 16.86 -2.95 0.00
C LEU A 145 15.90 -3.34 -1.14
N ARG A 146 15.05 -4.36 -0.91
CA ARG A 146 14.06 -4.82 -1.89
C ARG A 146 13.01 -3.73 -2.16
N MET A 147 12.59 -2.99 -1.15
CA MET A 147 11.66 -1.87 -1.32
C MET A 147 12.26 -0.79 -2.23
N ALA A 148 13.50 -0.37 -1.96
CA ALA A 148 14.20 0.61 -2.79
C ALA A 148 14.37 0.11 -4.24
N HIS A 149 14.79 -1.14 -4.42
CA HIS A 149 14.93 -1.75 -5.75
C HIS A 149 13.59 -1.80 -6.49
N ALA A 150 12.51 -2.23 -5.82
CA ALA A 150 11.17 -2.26 -6.41
C ALA A 150 10.68 -0.87 -6.83
N MET A 151 10.92 0.16 -6.02
CA MET A 151 10.57 1.54 -6.38
C MET A 151 11.32 2.03 -7.62
N GLU A 152 12.62 1.75 -7.75
CA GLU A 152 13.41 2.18 -8.90
C GLU A 152 12.97 1.46 -10.19
N GLU A 153 12.63 0.17 -10.11
CA GLU A 153 12.08 -0.55 -11.26
C GLU A 153 10.68 -0.05 -11.65
N VAL A 154 9.78 0.18 -10.68
CA VAL A 154 8.44 0.74 -10.93
C VAL A 154 8.52 2.13 -11.58
N LYS A 155 9.46 2.97 -11.15
CA LYS A 155 9.67 4.33 -11.69
C LYS A 155 9.84 4.34 -13.21
N LYS A 156 10.49 3.33 -13.81
CA LYS A 156 10.67 3.19 -15.28
C LYS A 156 9.33 3.10 -16.04
N PHE A 157 8.27 2.69 -15.37
CA PHE A 157 6.93 2.59 -15.95
C PHE A 157 6.14 3.90 -15.85
N LEU A 158 6.43 4.75 -14.85
CA LEU A 158 5.68 5.95 -14.51
C LEU A 158 6.01 7.17 -15.37
N PHE A 159 7.10 7.11 -16.12
CA PHE A 159 7.46 8.15 -17.09
C PHE A 159 7.33 7.54 -18.49
N PRO A 160 6.40 8.03 -19.32
CA PRO A 160 6.39 7.70 -20.75
C PRO A 160 7.75 8.08 -21.33
N ASN A 161 8.40 7.16 -22.02
CA ASN A 161 9.72 7.41 -22.60
C ASN A 161 9.61 8.63 -23.54
N ALA A 162 10.34 9.71 -23.22
CA ALA A 162 10.75 10.70 -24.22
C ALA A 162 11.71 10.08 -25.26
N MET A 163 12.14 8.83 -25.03
CA MET A 163 13.09 8.04 -25.83
C MET A 163 12.42 7.27 -26.99
N SER A 164 11.54 7.90 -27.76
CA SER A 164 11.09 7.35 -29.06
C SER A 164 11.24 8.34 -30.22
N LYS A 165 11.76 9.56 -29.97
CA LYS A 165 12.00 10.55 -31.03
C LYS A 165 13.45 10.65 -31.48
N GLU A 166 14.41 10.07 -30.75
CA GLU A 166 15.83 10.21 -31.07
C GLU A 166 16.36 9.09 -31.98
N THR A 167 15.69 7.94 -32.03
CA THR A 167 16.10 6.81 -32.89
C THR A 167 15.62 6.92 -34.33
N SER A 168 14.69 7.84 -34.65
CA SER A 168 14.20 8.01 -36.03
C SER A 168 14.99 9.02 -36.87
N LEU A 169 15.89 9.81 -36.26
CA LEU A 169 16.69 10.82 -36.98
C LEU A 169 18.02 10.27 -37.50
N VAL A 170 18.49 9.13 -36.98
CA VAL A 170 19.76 8.52 -37.42
C VAL A 170 19.64 7.61 -38.64
N THR A 171 18.42 7.31 -39.12
CA THR A 171 18.19 6.51 -40.34
C THR A 171 17.89 7.36 -41.58
N SER A 172 17.72 8.69 -41.44
CA SER A 172 17.52 9.59 -42.59
C SER A 172 18.79 10.29 -43.08
N MET A 173 19.97 9.91 -42.58
CA MET A 173 21.27 10.48 -42.99
C MET A 173 22.30 9.40 -43.36
N VAL A 174 21.86 8.32 -44.00
CA VAL A 174 22.76 7.38 -44.70
C VAL A 174 22.18 7.05 -46.07
#